data_AF-A0A7C9TSK3-F1
#
_entry.id   AF-A0A7C9TSK3-F1
#
_cell.length_a   1.000
_cell.length_b   1.000
_cell.length_c   1.000
_cell.angle_alpha   90.00
_cell.angle_beta   90.00
_cell.angle_gamma   90.00
#
_symmetry.space_group_name_H-M   'P 1'
#
loop_
_entity.id
_entity.type
_entity.pdbx_description
1 polymer ?
#
loop_
_entity_poly.entity_id
_entity_poly.type
_entity_poly.pdbx_seq_one_letter_code
_entity_poly.pdbx_strand_id
1 'polypeptide(L)' 'MVLLSPKARDPRSEPNIALVSDDVYSVMTDRETLGYVHRVGNVYVALRGDSLKHCVEVGQSLSWEHALSLVRFG' A
#
# COMPACT_ATOMS: atom_id res chain seq x y z
N MET A 1 33.99 -10.44 5.29
CA MET A 1 33.01 -9.52 4.68
C MET A 1 31.76 -10.33 4.37
N VAL A 2 30.73 -10.24 5.22
CA VAL A 2 29.47 -10.95 4.99
C VAL A 2 28.58 -10.05 4.15
N LEU A 3 28.41 -10.39 2.88
CA LEU A 3 27.39 -9.76 2.03
C LEU A 3 26.03 -10.32 2.48
N LEU A 4 25.31 -9.54 3.28
CA LEU A 4 23.90 -9.79 3.55
C LEU A 4 23.16 -9.49 2.24
N SER A 5 22.86 -10.54 1.46
CA SER A 5 21.92 -10.42 0.34
C SER A 5 20.63 -9.76 0.85
N PRO A 6 20.04 -8.79 0.14
CA PRO A 6 18.74 -8.25 0.51
C PRO A 6 17.78 -9.43 0.56
N LYS A 7 17.28 -9.76 1.75
CA LYS A 7 16.26 -10.81 1.95
C LYS A 7 15.20 -10.60 0.87
N ALA A 8 15.06 -11.56 -0.04
CA ALA A 8 14.19 -11.46 -1.20
C ALA A 8 12.78 -11.08 -0.73
N ARG A 9 12.15 -10.15 -1.45
CA ARG A 9 10.75 -9.73 -1.23
C ARG A 9 9.88 -10.98 -1.19
N ASP A 10 9.24 -11.29 -0.07
CA ASP A 10 8.17 -12.29 -0.08
C ASP A 10 6.87 -11.55 -0.46
N PRO A 11 6.37 -11.71 -1.69
CA PRO A 11 5.13 -11.07 -2.10
C PRO A 11 3.92 -11.56 -1.29
N ARG A 12 4.06 -12.63 -0.50
CA ARG A 12 2.99 -13.24 0.31
C ARG A 12 2.93 -12.74 1.75
N SER A 13 3.88 -11.93 2.21
CA SER A 13 3.76 -11.32 3.55
C SER A 13 2.53 -10.41 3.61
N GLU A 14 1.80 -10.44 4.72
CA GLU A 14 0.70 -9.50 4.94
C GLU A 14 1.25 -8.08 5.05
N PRO A 15 0.60 -7.08 4.40
CA PRO A 15 1.06 -5.70 4.50
C PRO A 15 0.78 -5.14 5.89
N ASN A 16 1.70 -4.32 6.39
CA ASN A 16 1.44 -3.47 7.54
C ASN A 16 0.56 -2.30 7.10
N ILE A 17 -0.46 -1.99 7.90
CA ILE A 17 -1.42 -0.92 7.59
C ILE A 17 -1.43 0.08 8.75
N ALA A 18 -1.26 1.36 8.44
CA ALA A 18 -1.32 2.45 9.42
C ALA A 18 -2.24 3.57 8.94
N LEU A 19 -3.00 4.16 9.86
CA LEU A 19 -3.81 5.34 9.59
C LEU A 19 -2.90 6.58 9.55
N VAL A 20 -2.96 7.35 8.46
CA VAL A 20 -2.15 8.56 8.24
C VAL A 20 -2.97 9.83 8.47
N SER A 21 -4.23 9.81 8.04
CA SER A 21 -5.27 10.80 8.32
C SER A 21 -6.62 10.08 8.49
N ASP A 22 -7.68 10.80 8.86
CA ASP A 22 -9.00 10.24 9.14
C ASP A 22 -9.53 9.27 8.06
N ASP A 23 -9.11 9.47 6.80
CA ASP A 23 -9.56 8.75 5.62
C ASP A 23 -8.43 8.13 4.79
N VAL A 24 -7.16 8.26 5.19
CA VAL A 24 -6.02 7.75 4.42
C VAL A 24 -5.23 6.73 5.23
N TYR A 25 -5.04 5.57 4.62
CA TYR A 25 -4.28 4.44 5.19
C TYR A 25 -3.01 4.23 4.37
N SER A 26 -1.86 4.14 5.02
CA SER A 26 -0.62 3.71 4.38
C SER A 26 -0.54 2.19 4.36
N VAL A 27 -0.14 1.64 3.21
CA VAL A 27 0.10 0.21 2.98
C VAL A 27 1.59 0.01 2.82
N MET A 28 2.19 -0.76 3.72
CA MET A 28 3.64 -0.89 3.84
C MET A 28 4.06 -2.35 3.93
N THR A 29 5.32 -2.60 3.62
CA THR A 29 6.05 -3.77 4.10
C THR A 29 6.86 -3.38 5.34
N ASP A 30 7.67 -4.30 5.87
CA ASP A 30 8.63 -3.98 6.93
C ASP A 30 9.74 -3.00 6.50
N ARG A 31 9.86 -2.71 5.19
CA ARG A 31 10.98 -1.94 4.63
C ARG A 31 10.58 -0.66 3.93
N GLU A 32 9.39 -0.64 3.33
CA GLU A 32 8.97 0.44 2.45
C GLU A 32 7.46 0.61 2.40
N THR A 33 7.02 1.82 2.07
CA THR A 33 5.64 2.12 1.71
C THR A 33 5.37 1.64 0.29
N LEU A 34 4.36 0.80 0.12
CA LEU A 34 3.90 0.35 -1.19
C LEU A 34 2.94 1.37 -1.81
N GLY A 35 2.13 2.02 -0.96
CA GLY A 35 1.13 2.97 -1.40
C GLY A 35 0.15 3.32 -0.29
N TYR A 36 -1.03 3.74 -0.70
CA TYR A 36 -2.07 4.23 0.19
C TYR A 36 -3.45 3.79 -0.27
N VAL A 37 -4.38 3.72 0.67
CA VAL A 37 -5.81 3.63 0.40
C VAL A 37 -6.48 4.88 0.94
N HIS A 38 -7.13 5.65 0.08
CA HIS A 38 -7.93 6.82 0.47
C HIS A 38 -9.42 6.48 0.42
N ARG A 39 -10.10 6.62 1.55
CA ARG A 39 -11.55 6.41 1.64
C ARG A 39 -12.28 7.69 1.26
N VAL A 40 -12.96 7.68 0.12
CA VAL A 40 -13.81 8.77 -0.35
C VAL A 40 -15.26 8.30 -0.30
N GLY A 41 -15.97 8.68 0.78
CA GLY A 41 -17.32 8.18 1.05
C GLY A 41 -17.34 6.66 1.29
N ASN A 42 -17.98 5.92 0.39
CA ASN A 42 -18.05 4.46 0.41
C ASN A 42 -17.04 3.78 -0.55
N VAL A 43 -16.21 4.55 -1.25
CA VAL A 43 -15.20 4.04 -2.19
C VAL A 43 -13.81 4.10 -1.55
N TYR A 44 -13.02 3.06 -1.77
CA TYR A 44 -11.60 2.99 -1.45
C TYR A 44 -10.79 3.19 -2.74
N VAL A 45 -10.06 4.29 -2.82
CA VAL A 45 -9.15 4.62 -3.91
C VAL A 45 -7.77 4.07 -3.58
N ALA A 46 -7.24 3.18 -4.43
CA ALA A 46 -5.93 2.60 -4.30
C ALA A 46 -4.90 3.49 -4.98
N LEU A 47 -3.89 3.93 -4.23
CA LEU A 47 -2.82 4.82 -4.68
C LEU A 47 -1.48 4.08 -4.54
N ARG A 48 -0.60 4.17 -5.53
CA ARG A 48 0.72 3.52 -5.51
C ARG A 48 1.84 4.54 -5.60
N GLY A 49 2.81 4.41 -4.71
CA GLY A 49 3.91 5.37 -4.54
C GLY A 49 4.42 5.36 -3.11
N ASP A 50 5.66 5.82 -2.93
CA ASP A 50 6.35 5.84 -1.64
C ASP A 50 5.86 6.97 -0.70
N SER A 51 5.19 7.97 -1.26
CA SER A 51 4.73 9.18 -0.59
C SER A 51 3.40 9.66 -1.17
N LEU A 52 2.52 10.21 -0.34
CA LEU A 52 1.21 10.72 -0.77
C LEU A 52 1.29 11.82 -1.83
N LYS A 53 2.40 12.59 -1.87
CA LYS A 53 2.60 13.66 -2.85
C LYS A 53 2.98 13.15 -4.24
N HIS A 54 3.48 11.91 -4.33
CA HIS A 54 4.03 11.32 -5.56
C HIS A 54 3.38 9.98 -5.90
N CYS A 55 2.23 9.66 -5.31
CA CYS A 55 1.48 8.46 -5.66
C CYS A 55 0.54 8.69 -6.86
N VAL A 56 0.25 7.61 -7.58
CA VAL A 56 -0.71 7.59 -8.68
C VAL A 56 -1.88 6.68 -8.33
N GLU A 57 -3.07 7.01 -8.80
CA GLU A 57 -4.22 6.11 -8.70
C GLU A 57 -3.98 4.86 -9.56
N VAL A 58 -4.13 3.69 -8.94
CA VAL A 58 -4.04 2.37 -9.60
C VAL A 58 -5.37 1.64 -9.63
N GLY A 59 -6.42 2.22 -9.04
CA GLY A 59 -7.79 1.73 -9.14
C GLY A 59 -8.67 2.14 -7.95
N GLN A 60 -9.89 1.64 -7.96
CA GLN A 60 -10.89 1.92 -6.93
C GLN A 60 -11.75 0.69 -6.63
N SER A 61 -12.26 0.58 -5.41
CA SER A 61 -13.14 -0.52 -5.01
C SER A 61 -14.10 -0.13 -3.89
N LEU A 62 -15.24 -0.83 -3.83
CA LEU A 62 -16.13 -0.81 -2.66
C LEU A 62 -15.67 -1.81 -1.57
N SER A 63 -14.70 -2.68 -1.87
CA SER A 63 -14.09 -3.62 -0.92
C SER A 63 -12.72 -3.12 -0.48
N TRP A 64 -12.51 -3.14 0.82
CA TRP A 64 -11.24 -2.82 1.45
C TRP A 64 -10.12 -3.76 1.00
N GLU A 65 -10.38 -5.06 1.04
CA GLU A 65 -9.45 -6.13 0.68
C GLU A 65 -9.03 -6.01 -0.79
N HIS A 66 -9.98 -5.71 -1.66
CA HIS A 66 -9.70 -5.53 -3.08
C HIS A 66 -8.86 -4.27 -3.31
N ALA A 67 -9.16 -3.14 -2.65
CA ALA A 67 -8.33 -1.93 -2.71
C ALA A 67 -6.89 -2.18 -2.24
N LEU A 68 -6.69 -2.92 -1.15
CA LEU A 68 -5.35 -3.32 -0.69
C LEU A 68 -4.61 -4.17 -1.73
N SER A 69 -5.32 -5.08 -2.40
CA SER A 69 -4.73 -5.92 -3.45
C SER A 69 -4.28 -5.10 -4.67
N LEU A 70 -5.04 -4.06 -5.04
CA LEU A 70 -4.66 -3.13 -6.11
C LEU A 70 -3.38 -2.37 -5.76
N VAL A 71 -3.22 -1.91 -4.51
CA VAL A 71 -1.95 -1.28 -4.08
C VAL A 71 -0.78 -2.27 -4.21
N ARG A 72 -0.98 -3.53 -3.82
CA ARG A 72 0.09 -4.55 -3.81
C ARG A 72 0.50 -5.07 -5.19
N PHE A 73 -0.45 -5.22 -6.10
CA PHE A 73 -0.27 -5.97 -7.35
C PHE A 73 -0.67 -5.22 -8.62
N GLY A 74 -1.30 -4.05 -8.51
CA GLY A 74 -1.66 -3.18 -9.64
C GLY A 74 -0.48 -2.51 -10.32
#